data_AF-A0AAX1XEZ4-F1
#
_entry.id   AF-A0AAX1XEZ4-F1
#
_cell.length_a   1.000
_cell.length_b   1.000
_cell.length_c   1.000
_cell.angle_alpha   90.00
_cell.angle_beta   90.00
_cell.angle_gamma   90.00
#
_symmetry.space_group_name_H-M   'P 1'
#
loop_
_entity.id
_entity.type
_entity.pdbx_description
1 polymer ?
#
loop_
_entity_poly.entity_id
_entity_poly.type
_entity_poly.pdbx_seq_one_letter_code
_entity_poly.pdbx_strand_id
1 'polypeptide(L)'
;MNSSCRVDETVSKIVTFDMNAVRRFAALAGGMNPLHHDEALAETARFGGRIVSGTHYSARMMGMVATFAPFLGERRAALGLEFEFGFRKALAAGDTVTMTWRSLRSSRARS
;
A
#
# COMPACT_ATOMS: atom_id res chain seq x y z
N MET A 1 -15.45 27.65 10.24
CA MET A 1 -15.30 26.24 10.69
C MET A 1 -13.97 25.72 10.15
N ASN A 2 -13.03 25.41 11.06
CA ASN A 2 -11.64 25.10 10.74
C ASN A 2 -11.50 23.62 10.35
N SER A 3 -11.60 23.35 9.05
CA SER A 3 -11.40 22.01 8.50
C SER A 3 -10.04 21.96 7.79
N SER A 4 -9.03 21.42 8.46
CA SER A 4 -7.76 21.00 7.86
C SER A 4 -7.31 19.73 8.59
N CYS A 5 -6.82 18.74 7.84
CA CYS A 5 -6.15 17.57 8.41
C CYS A 5 -5.11 18.03 9.44
N ARG A 6 -5.15 17.46 10.65
CA ARG A 6 -4.21 17.85 11.69
C ARG A 6 -2.85 17.26 11.34
N VAL A 7 -1.81 18.09 11.42
CA VAL A 7 -0.44 17.59 11.33
C VAL A 7 -0.25 16.54 12.44
N ASP A 8 0.51 15.50 12.11
CA ASP A 8 0.77 14.32 12.94
C ASP A 8 -0.39 13.34 13.14
N GLU A 9 -1.53 13.58 12.50
CA GLU A 9 -2.62 12.61 12.47
C GLU A 9 -2.17 11.32 11.78
N THR A 10 -2.46 10.19 12.41
CA THR A 10 -1.98 8.87 12.00
C THR A 10 -3.15 7.92 11.81
N VAL A 11 -3.08 7.13 10.76
CA VAL A 11 -4.00 6.00 10.54
C VAL A 11 -3.21 4.74 10.27
N SER A 12 -3.57 3.66 10.94
CA SER A 12 -2.90 2.36 10.84
C SER A 12 -3.88 1.24 10.56
N LYS A 13 -3.43 0.25 9.78
CA LYS A 13 -4.14 -1.01 9.56
C LYS A 13 -3.19 -2.19 9.60
N ILE A 14 -3.66 -3.29 10.17
CA ILE A 14 -3.01 -4.59 10.05
C ILE A 14 -3.55 -5.24 8.78
N VAL A 15 -2.64 -5.70 7.92
CA VAL A 15 -2.97 -6.31 6.62
C VAL A 15 -2.16 -7.59 6.46
N THR A 16 -2.87 -8.69 6.21
CA THR A 16 -2.30 -9.96 5.79
C THR A 16 -2.36 -10.07 4.27
N PHE A 17 -1.22 -10.36 3.64
CA PHE A 17 -1.14 -10.56 2.20
C PHE A 17 -1.31 -12.04 1.85
N ASP A 18 -2.55 -12.50 1.80
CA ASP A 18 -2.90 -13.87 1.44
C ASP A 18 -2.25 -14.32 0.13
N MET A 19 -1.75 -15.56 0.10
CA MET A 19 -1.01 -16.13 -1.03
C MET A 19 -1.79 -16.11 -2.33
N ASN A 20 -3.09 -16.41 -2.30
CA ASN A 20 -3.92 -16.41 -3.49
C ASN A 20 -4.21 -14.98 -3.97
N ALA A 21 -4.41 -14.04 -3.06
CA ALA A 21 -4.57 -12.63 -3.38
C ALA A 21 -3.30 -12.04 -4.03
N VAL A 22 -2.11 -12.41 -3.55
CA VAL A 22 -0.82 -11.98 -4.10
C VAL A 22 -0.71 -12.33 -5.58
N ARG A 23 -0.95 -13.60 -5.92
CA ARG A 23 -0.87 -14.09 -7.31
C ARG A 23 -1.88 -13.38 -8.21
N ARG A 24 -3.14 -13.30 -7.77
CA ARG A 24 -4.23 -12.67 -8.52
C ARG A 24 -3.97 -11.20 -8.76
N PHE A 25 -3.54 -10.46 -7.74
CA PHE A 25 -3.24 -9.04 -7.88
C PHE A 25 -2.08 -8.80 -8.83
N ALA A 26 -0.99 -9.57 -8.70
CA ALA A 26 0.16 -9.43 -9.59
C ALA A 26 -0.24 -9.58 -11.06
N ALA A 27 -1.05 -10.61 -11.38
CA ALA A 27 -1.58 -10.80 -12.74
C ALA A 27 -2.50 -9.64 -13.18
N LEU A 28 -3.43 -9.21 -12.31
CA LEU A 28 -4.33 -8.09 -12.60
C LEU A 28 -3.58 -6.78 -12.89
N ALA A 29 -2.47 -6.55 -12.19
CA ALA A 29 -1.60 -5.40 -12.38
C ALA A 29 -0.62 -5.56 -13.56
N GLY A 30 -0.71 -6.63 -14.35
CA GLY A 30 0.19 -6.93 -15.48
C GLY A 30 1.59 -7.43 -15.08
N GLY A 31 1.81 -7.70 -13.80
CA GLY A 31 3.07 -8.19 -13.26
C GLY A 31 3.18 -9.72 -13.34
N MET A 32 3.84 -10.23 -14.38
CA MET A 32 4.03 -11.67 -14.60
C MET A 32 5.40 -12.20 -14.13
N ASN A 33 6.10 -11.47 -13.26
CA ASN A 33 7.35 -11.95 -12.67
C ASN A 33 7.09 -13.24 -11.87
N PRO A 34 7.80 -14.35 -12.16
CA PRO A 34 7.53 -15.65 -11.55
C PRO A 34 7.68 -15.65 -10.03
N LEU A 35 8.43 -14.71 -9.44
CA LEU A 35 8.56 -14.56 -7.98
C LEU A 35 7.23 -14.29 -7.24
N HIS A 36 6.17 -13.94 -7.98
CA HIS A 36 4.81 -13.74 -7.44
C HIS A 36 3.84 -14.88 -7.77
N HIS A 37 4.25 -15.87 -8.57
CA HIS A 37 3.36 -16.86 -9.17
C HIS A 37 3.83 -18.30 -8.99
N ASP A 38 5.12 -18.57 -9.22
CA ASP A 38 5.73 -19.89 -9.20
C ASP A 38 6.36 -20.14 -7.83
N GLU A 39 5.88 -21.16 -7.13
CA GLU A 39 6.38 -21.52 -5.79
C GLU A 39 7.77 -22.16 -5.87
N ALA A 40 7.93 -23.16 -6.73
CA ALA A 40 9.18 -23.91 -6.87
C ALA A 40 10.33 -23.00 -7.29
N LEU A 41 10.08 -22.08 -8.24
CA LEU A 41 11.09 -21.10 -8.62
C LEU A 41 11.40 -20.15 -7.46
N ALA A 42 10.37 -19.64 -6.77
CA ALA A 42 10.58 -18.67 -5.70
C ALA A 42 11.31 -19.24 -4.47
N GLU A 43 11.11 -20.51 -4.15
CA GLU A 43 11.85 -21.25 -3.10
C GLU A 43 13.36 -21.28 -3.37
N THR A 44 13.76 -21.44 -4.64
CA THR A 44 15.18 -21.45 -5.03
C THR A 44 15.78 -20.04 -5.20
N ALA A 45 14.93 -19.02 -5.26
CA ALA A 45 15.36 -17.64 -5.42
C ALA A 45 15.89 -17.05 -4.10
N ARG A 46 16.53 -15.87 -4.19
CA ARG A 46 17.13 -15.14 -3.05
C ARG A 46 16.23 -15.02 -1.81
N PHE A 47 14.91 -14.94 -2.01
CA PHE A 47 13.95 -14.69 -0.92
C PHE A 47 13.42 -15.98 -0.26
N GLY A 48 13.75 -17.17 -0.79
CA GLY A 48 13.39 -18.45 -0.20
C GLY A 48 11.88 -18.75 -0.19
N GLY A 49 11.12 -18.13 -1.10
CA GLY A 49 9.67 -18.24 -1.17
C GLY A 49 9.03 -17.12 -1.96
N ARG A 50 7.73 -17.28 -2.24
CA ARG A 50 6.95 -16.30 -3.01
C ARG A 50 6.85 -14.98 -2.25
N ILE A 51 7.05 -13.88 -2.96
CA ILE A 51 6.97 -12.53 -2.39
C ILE A 51 5.79 -11.74 -2.94
N VAL A 52 5.29 -10.81 -2.14
CA VAL A 52 4.28 -9.83 -2.55
C VAL A 52 4.91 -8.82 -3.51
N SER A 53 4.25 -8.54 -4.64
CA SER A 53 4.73 -7.51 -5.57
C SER A 53 4.72 -6.13 -4.92
N GLY A 54 5.72 -5.30 -5.22
CA GLY A 54 5.77 -3.90 -4.76
C GLY A 54 4.49 -3.14 -5.08
N THR A 55 3.96 -3.35 -6.28
CA THR A 55 2.71 -2.76 -6.74
C THR A 55 1.51 -3.12 -5.88
N HIS A 56 1.46 -4.31 -5.28
CA HIS A 56 0.31 -4.76 -4.48
C HIS A 56 0.20 -4.02 -3.16
N TYR A 57 1.28 -3.98 -2.37
CA TYR A 57 1.22 -3.24 -1.10
C TYR A 57 1.29 -1.72 -1.32
N SER A 58 1.88 -1.21 -2.41
CA SER A 58 1.73 0.19 -2.81
C SER A 58 0.28 0.55 -3.12
N ALA A 59 -0.42 -0.24 -3.94
CA ALA A 59 -1.85 -0.03 -4.23
C ALA A 59 -2.69 -0.09 -2.95
N ARG A 60 -2.34 -0.98 -2.01
CA ARG A 60 -2.99 -1.05 -0.69
C ARG A 60 -2.77 0.21 0.14
N MET A 61 -1.55 0.76 0.17
CA MET A 61 -1.25 2.04 0.82
C MET A 61 -2.06 3.19 0.20
N MET A 62 -2.09 3.28 -1.14
CA MET A 62 -2.82 4.32 -1.87
C MET A 62 -4.33 4.25 -1.58
N GLY A 63 -4.91 3.05 -1.66
CA GLY A 63 -6.33 2.86 -1.34
C GLY A 63 -6.66 3.16 0.12
N MET A 64 -5.74 2.83 1.05
CA MET A 64 -5.89 3.15 2.47
C MET A 64 -5.97 4.66 2.69
N VAL A 65 -5.03 5.45 2.19
CA VAL A 65 -5.08 6.92 2.37
C VAL A 65 -6.28 7.54 1.67
N ALA A 66 -6.65 7.08 0.47
CA ALA A 66 -7.84 7.58 -0.22
C ALA A 66 -9.15 7.28 0.54
N THR A 67 -9.21 6.16 1.25
CA THR A 67 -10.36 5.80 2.10
C THR A 67 -10.41 6.66 3.37
N PHE A 68 -9.25 6.98 3.97
CA PHE A 68 -9.20 7.67 5.26
C PHE A 68 -9.08 9.19 5.17
N ALA A 69 -8.48 9.73 4.09
CA ALA A 69 -8.35 11.17 3.88
C ALA A 69 -9.68 11.94 3.96
N PRO A 70 -10.83 11.42 3.46
CA PRO A 70 -12.13 12.07 3.63
C PRO A 70 -12.61 12.15 5.10
N PHE A 71 -12.08 11.31 5.99
CA PHE A 71 -12.37 11.35 7.42
C PHE A 71 -11.44 12.31 8.20
N LEU A 72 -10.36 12.80 7.59
CA LEU A 72 -9.40 13.73 8.20
C LEU A 72 -9.77 15.21 8.01
N GLY A 73 -10.94 15.56 7.48
CA GLY A 73 -11.30 16.99 7.39
C GLY A 73 -12.62 17.34 6.72
N GLU A 74 -12.97 16.78 5.58
CA GLU A 74 -14.28 16.99 4.92
C GLU A 74 -14.62 15.76 4.06
N ARG A 75 -15.91 15.39 3.98
CA ARG A 75 -16.44 14.32 3.11
C ARG A 75 -16.29 14.69 1.62
N ARG A 76 -15.07 14.88 1.16
CA ARG A 76 -14.72 15.19 -0.23
C ARG A 76 -13.95 14.02 -0.83
N ALA A 77 -14.09 13.87 -2.14
CA ALA A 77 -13.26 12.94 -2.90
C ALA A 77 -11.78 13.34 -2.72
N ALA A 78 -10.97 12.44 -2.18
CA ALA A 78 -9.53 12.62 -2.07
C ALA A 78 -8.86 12.20 -3.37
N LEU A 79 -7.96 13.06 -3.89
CA LEU A 79 -7.14 12.75 -5.06
C LEU A 79 -5.68 12.63 -4.62
N GLY A 80 -5.07 11.50 -4.93
CA GLY A 80 -3.62 11.34 -4.80
C GLY A 80 -2.94 12.02 -5.98
N LEU A 81 -2.22 13.11 -5.71
CA LEU A 81 -1.52 13.87 -6.74
C LEU A 81 -0.16 13.26 -7.08
N GLU A 82 0.52 12.69 -6.08
CA GLU A 82 1.84 12.11 -6.22
C GLU A 82 2.05 11.02 -5.16
N PHE A 83 2.80 9.97 -5.54
CA PHE A 83 3.22 8.92 -4.62
C PHE A 83 4.64 8.49 -4.94
N GLU A 84 5.47 8.42 -3.91
CA GLU A 84 6.81 7.85 -3.97
C GLU A 84 6.88 6.62 -3.05
N PHE A 85 7.50 5.54 -3.55
CA PHE A 85 7.64 4.29 -2.80
C PHE A 85 9.10 3.82 -2.79
N GLY A 86 9.65 3.64 -1.58
CA GLY A 86 10.94 2.98 -1.36
C GLY A 86 10.77 1.55 -0.86
N PHE A 87 11.11 0.57 -1.70
CA PHE A 87 11.00 -0.85 -1.36
C PHE A 87 12.24 -1.37 -0.64
N ARG A 88 12.24 -1.31 0.70
CA ARG A 88 13.44 -1.63 1.53
C ARG A 88 13.58 -3.11 1.88
N LYS A 89 12.49 -3.85 1.89
CA LYS A 89 12.46 -5.27 2.24
C LYS A 89 11.37 -5.97 1.43
N ALA A 90 11.66 -7.16 0.92
CA ALA A 90 10.65 -8.01 0.31
C ALA A 90 9.70 -8.54 1.39
N LEU A 91 8.41 -8.64 1.04
CA LEU A 91 7.38 -9.19 1.91
C LEU A 91 7.06 -10.60 1.43
N ALA A 92 7.08 -11.60 2.32
CA ALA A 92 6.70 -12.95 1.93
C ALA A 92 5.17 -13.02 1.76
N ALA A 93 4.71 -13.87 0.85
CA ALA A 93 3.29 -14.16 0.74
C ALA A 93 2.80 -14.86 2.02
N GLY A 94 1.67 -14.41 2.57
CA GLY A 94 1.15 -14.82 3.88
C GLY A 94 1.55 -13.90 5.03
N ASP A 95 2.55 -13.03 4.86
CA ASP A 95 2.98 -12.13 5.92
C ASP A 95 1.86 -11.15 6.32
N THR A 96 1.86 -10.82 7.61
CA THR A 96 1.02 -9.79 8.20
C THR A 96 1.86 -8.58 8.56
N VAL A 97 1.46 -7.40 8.08
CA VAL A 97 2.17 -6.14 8.29
C VAL A 97 1.26 -5.07 8.87
N THR A 98 1.84 -4.13 9.59
CA THR A 98 1.17 -2.88 9.93
C THR A 98 1.49 -1.83 8.87
N MET A 99 0.46 -1.29 8.25
CA MET A 99 0.53 -0.21 7.27
C MET A 99 0.07 1.07 7.95
N THR A 100 0.90 2.11 7.91
CA THR A 100 0.63 3.36 8.63
C THR A 100 0.86 4.56 7.72
N TRP A 101 -0.10 5.48 7.74
CA TRP A 101 0.04 6.82 7.19
C TRP A 101 0.11 7.83 8.32
N ARG A 102 0.97 8.83 8.17
CA ARG A 102 1.06 9.99 9.06
C ARG A 102 1.02 11.26 8.23
N SER A 103 0.15 12.20 8.61
CA SER A 103 0.14 13.54 8.05
C SER A 103 1.36 14.30 8.55
N LEU A 104 2.17 14.82 7.63
CA LEU A 104 3.34 15.63 7.98
C LEU A 104 3.06 17.12 7.81
N ARG A 105 2.23 17.48 6.83
CA ARG A 105 1.91 18.86 6.48
C ARG A 105 0.52 18.93 5.86
N SER A 106 -0.19 20.02 6.12
CA SER A 106 -1.44 20.36 5.45
C SER A 106 -1.35 21.78 4.91
N SER A 107 -1.81 22.00 3.69
CA SER A 107 -1.98 23.33 3.11
C SER A 107 -3.33 23.42 2.40
N ARG A 108 -3.89 24.64 2.29
CA ARG A 108 -5.06 24.89 1.45
C ARG A 108 -4.58 25.27 0.06
N ALA A 109 -5.23 24.71 -0.96
CA ALA A 109 -5.08 25.22 -2.32
C ALA A 109 -5.49 26.70 -2.33
N ARG A 110 -4.66 27.55 -2.96
CA ARG A 110 -5.03 28.94 -3.21
C ARG A 110 -6.07 28.93 -4.34
N SER A 111 -7.19 29.59 -4.11
CA SER A 111 -8.20 29.91 -5.13
C SER A 111 -7.65 30.91 -6.13
#